data_AF-A0A643BXN7-F1
#
_entry.id   AF-A0A643BXN7-F1
#
_cell.length_a   1.000
_cell.length_b   1.000
_cell.length_c   1.000
_cell.angle_alpha   90.00
_cell.angle_beta   90.00
_cell.angle_gamma   90.00
#
_symmetry.space_group_name_H-M   'P 1'
#
loop_
_entity.id
_entity.type
_entity.pdbx_description
1 polymer ?
#
loop_
_entity_poly.entity_id
_entity_poly.type
_entity_poly.pdbx_seq_one_letter_code
_entity_poly.pdbx_strand_id
1 'polypeptide(L)'
;TPSVPLFISESDAEAPQELATGRRRTVGILDMGGASLQIAYEVPTSTSVLSPQQEEAAKILLAEFNLGCDVQHTEHVYRVYVTTFLGFGGNFARQRYEDLVMNETLNKNRLLGQKTGLSPDNPFLDPCLPVGLTDVVERSSQVLHVRGRGDWVACGAMLSPLLARSNTSQASLNGIYQSPIDFNNSEFYGFSEFFYCTEDVLRIGGRYHGPTFAKAAQDYCGMAWSVLTQRFKNGLFSSHADEHRLKYQCFKSAWMYQVLHEGFHFPYDYPNLQTAQLVYDREVQWTLGAILYKTRFLPLRDLRQEGARQAHGSWFRLSFVYNHYLFFACILVVLLAIILYLLRLRRIHHRQSRASTPLDLLWIEEVVPMIGVQVGP
;
A
#
# COMPACT_ATOMS: atom_id res chain seq x y z
N THR A 1 -13.29 -4.31 0.96
CA THR A 1 -12.30 -3.85 1.95
C THR A 1 -11.69 -2.56 1.44
N PRO A 2 -11.75 -1.44 2.18
CA PRO A 2 -11.04 -0.23 1.80
C PRO A 2 -9.53 -0.44 2.07
N SER A 3 -8.71 -0.36 1.02
CA SER A 3 -7.26 -0.46 1.12
C SER A 3 -6.65 0.94 1.22
N VAL A 4 -6.29 1.36 2.43
CA VAL A 4 -5.69 2.67 2.69
C VAL A 4 -4.17 2.48 2.88
N PRO A 5 -3.30 3.20 2.12
CA PRO A 5 -1.86 2.99 2.19
C PRO A 5 -1.22 3.63 3.43
N LEU A 6 -0.06 3.10 3.83
CA LEU A 6 0.81 3.61 4.89
C LEU A 6 2.19 3.89 4.29
N PHE A 7 2.81 5.01 4.65
CA PHE A 7 4.11 5.43 4.11
C PHE A 7 5.14 5.67 5.20
N ILE A 8 6.42 5.52 4.84
CA ILE A 8 7.58 5.95 5.62
C ILE A 8 8.25 7.07 4.82
N SER A 9 8.60 8.16 5.50
CA SER A 9 9.33 9.27 4.90
C SER A 9 10.84 9.07 5.07
N GLU A 10 11.60 9.21 3.99
CA GLU A 10 13.04 9.47 4.05
C GLU A 10 13.27 10.93 3.63
N SER A 11 13.58 11.79 4.60
CA SER A 11 13.80 13.22 4.40
C SER A 11 15.21 13.62 4.87
N ASP A 12 16.02 14.18 3.97
CA ASP A 12 17.37 14.68 4.29
C ASP A 12 17.33 16.08 4.92
N ALA A 13 16.94 16.17 6.20
CA ALA A 13 17.13 17.37 7.02
C ALA A 13 17.08 17.05 8.53
N GLU A 14 18.26 17.06 9.17
CA GLU A 14 18.53 16.92 10.62
C GLU A 14 18.00 15.64 11.33
N ALA A 15 18.80 15.10 12.25
CA ALA A 15 18.60 13.74 12.76
C ALA A 15 17.43 13.63 13.75
N PRO A 16 16.41 12.78 13.48
CA PRO A 16 15.40 12.42 14.47
C PRO A 16 16.01 11.57 15.59
N GLN A 17 15.47 11.69 16.81
CA GLN A 17 15.86 10.80 17.91
C GLN A 17 15.43 9.36 17.62
N GLU A 18 16.36 8.41 17.75
CA GLU A 18 16.06 6.99 17.63
C GLU A 18 15.08 6.54 18.73
N LEU A 19 13.89 6.07 18.33
CA LEU A 19 13.06 5.27 19.21
C LEU A 19 13.70 3.88 19.37
N ALA A 20 13.46 3.21 20.51
CA ALA A 20 14.21 2.03 21.00
C ALA A 20 14.11 0.72 20.16
N THR A 21 13.72 0.80 18.88
CA THR A 21 13.66 -0.29 17.90
C THR A 21 14.24 0.08 16.54
N GLY A 22 14.84 1.27 16.35
CA GLY A 22 15.59 1.66 15.15
C GLY A 22 14.78 1.90 13.86
N ARG A 23 13.50 1.52 13.81
CA ARG A 23 12.64 1.70 12.63
C ARG A 23 12.24 3.17 12.44
N ARG A 24 12.38 3.70 11.21
CA ARG A 24 11.78 4.98 10.80
C ARG A 24 10.27 4.98 11.04
N ARG A 25 9.78 6.10 11.57
CA ARG A 25 8.36 6.34 11.86
C ARG A 25 7.52 6.45 10.59
N THR A 26 6.32 5.88 10.61
CA THR A 26 5.35 5.99 9.52
C THR A 26 4.59 7.31 9.59
N VAL A 27 4.10 7.78 8.45
CA VAL A 27 3.24 8.96 8.35
C VAL A 27 1.80 8.52 8.15
N GLY A 28 0.87 9.07 8.94
CA GLY A 28 -0.56 8.84 8.80
C GLY A 28 -1.14 9.58 7.59
N ILE A 29 -2.35 9.22 7.16
CA ILE A 29 -3.03 9.92 6.07
C ILE A 29 -4.49 10.23 6.40
N LEU A 30 -4.93 11.39 5.90
CA LEU A 30 -6.30 11.89 5.89
C LEU A 30 -6.67 12.13 4.42
N ASP A 31 -7.82 11.64 3.97
CA ASP A 31 -8.30 11.86 2.59
C ASP A 31 -9.79 12.19 2.60
N MET A 32 -10.15 13.41 2.20
CA MET A 32 -11.53 13.86 2.11
C MET A 32 -11.92 14.00 0.65
N GLY A 33 -12.58 12.97 0.11
CA GLY A 33 -13.15 13.01 -1.23
C GLY A 33 -14.48 13.77 -1.30
N GLY A 34 -15.16 13.68 -2.44
CA GLY A 34 -16.49 14.29 -2.61
C GLY A 34 -17.60 13.61 -1.78
N ALA A 35 -17.54 12.28 -1.63
CA ALA A 35 -18.59 11.49 -0.97
C ALA A 35 -18.19 10.90 0.39
N SER A 36 -16.92 10.53 0.55
CA SER A 36 -16.39 9.87 1.75
C SER A 36 -15.17 10.61 2.31
N LEU A 37 -14.86 10.28 3.56
CA LEU A 37 -13.69 10.72 4.29
C LEU A 37 -12.96 9.49 4.85
N GLN A 38 -11.66 9.41 4.70
CA GLN A 38 -10.81 8.32 5.18
C GLN A 38 -9.72 8.86 6.13
N ILE A 39 -9.32 8.02 7.09
CA ILE A 39 -8.16 8.23 7.96
C ILE A 39 -7.47 6.88 8.20
N ALA A 40 -6.14 6.88 8.15
CA ALA A 40 -5.32 5.76 8.60
C ALA A 40 -4.00 6.19 9.23
N TYR A 41 -3.51 5.45 10.22
CA TYR A 41 -2.23 5.68 10.90
C TYR A 41 -1.77 4.43 11.65
N GLU A 42 -0.46 4.34 11.91
CA GLU A 42 0.10 3.29 12.77
C GLU A 42 -0.32 3.50 14.24
N VAL A 43 -0.70 2.40 14.90
CA VAL A 43 -1.07 2.35 16.32
C VAL A 43 -0.04 1.49 17.06
N PRO A 44 0.91 2.11 17.79
CA PRO A 44 1.94 1.41 18.55
C PRO A 44 1.37 0.29 19.43
N THR A 45 2.14 -0.78 19.61
CA THR A 45 1.70 -2.01 20.31
C THR A 45 1.48 -1.82 21.82
N SER A 46 1.86 -0.67 22.37
CA SER A 46 1.84 -0.33 23.80
C SER A 46 0.42 -0.14 24.37
N THR A 47 -0.17 -1.24 24.82
CA THR A 47 -0.86 -1.34 26.13
C THR A 47 -1.76 -0.17 26.54
N SER A 48 -2.80 0.13 25.77
CA SER A 48 -4.05 0.65 26.34
C SER A 48 -4.99 -0.53 26.60
N VAL A 49 -5.48 -0.66 27.83
CA VAL A 49 -6.47 -1.69 28.18
C VAL A 49 -7.83 -1.19 27.72
N LEU A 50 -8.23 -1.60 26.52
CA LEU A 50 -9.59 -1.38 26.01
C LEU A 50 -10.59 -2.20 26.84
N SER A 51 -11.82 -1.70 27.01
CA SER A 51 -12.90 -2.55 27.51
C SER A 51 -13.28 -3.59 26.43
N PRO A 52 -13.86 -4.75 26.78
CA PRO A 52 -14.15 -5.81 25.80
C PRO A 52 -15.03 -5.37 24.62
N GLN A 53 -15.94 -4.42 24.84
CA GLN A 53 -16.77 -3.83 23.77
C GLN A 53 -15.96 -2.94 22.82
N GLN A 54 -14.98 -2.21 23.34
CA GLN A 54 -14.08 -1.36 22.55
C GLN A 54 -13.01 -2.17 21.85
N GLU A 55 -12.54 -3.27 22.46
CA GLU A 55 -11.62 -4.21 21.82
C GLU A 55 -12.25 -4.81 20.55
N GLU A 56 -13.53 -5.21 20.61
CA GLU A 56 -14.24 -5.74 19.45
C GLU A 56 -14.51 -4.68 18.37
N ALA A 57 -14.88 -3.45 18.78
CA ALA A 57 -15.00 -2.32 17.86
C ALA A 57 -13.66 -1.94 17.21
N ALA A 58 -12.54 -2.08 17.93
CA ALA A 58 -11.19 -1.81 17.45
C ALA A 58 -10.70 -2.89 16.46
N LYS A 59 -10.96 -4.18 16.71
CA LYS A 59 -10.55 -5.30 15.82
C LYS A 59 -11.02 -5.14 14.38
N ILE A 60 -12.22 -4.59 14.17
CA ILE A 60 -12.80 -4.39 12.83
C ILE A 60 -12.08 -3.23 12.09
N LEU A 61 -11.44 -2.32 12.83
CA LEU A 61 -10.78 -1.11 12.33
C LEU A 61 -9.25 -1.18 12.42
N LEU A 62 -8.68 -2.27 12.94
CA LEU A 62 -7.23 -2.49 13.07
C LEU A 62 -6.76 -3.57 12.09
N ALA A 63 -5.84 -3.21 11.20
CA ALA A 63 -5.15 -4.13 10.31
C ALA A 63 -3.74 -4.41 10.86
N GLU A 64 -3.50 -5.65 11.31
CA GLU A 64 -2.17 -6.14 11.66
C GLU A 64 -1.57 -6.95 10.50
N PHE A 65 -0.38 -6.58 10.04
CA PHE A 65 0.28 -7.25 8.91
C PHE A 65 1.81 -7.11 8.96
N ASN A 66 2.52 -8.11 8.42
CA ASN A 66 3.97 -8.05 8.19
C ASN A 66 4.24 -7.69 6.72
N LEU A 67 5.00 -6.62 6.47
CA LEU A 67 5.53 -6.26 5.14
C LEU A 67 6.88 -6.95 4.84
N GLY A 68 7.51 -7.54 5.84
CA GLY A 68 8.76 -8.30 5.71
C GLY A 68 8.60 -9.56 4.87
N CYS A 69 9.73 -10.02 4.32
CA CYS A 69 9.80 -11.25 3.56
C CYS A 69 9.81 -12.49 4.46
N ASP A 70 10.47 -12.43 5.62
CA ASP A 70 10.42 -13.47 6.64
C ASP A 70 9.24 -13.24 7.61
N VAL A 71 8.60 -14.33 8.02
CA VAL A 71 7.48 -14.33 8.97
C VAL A 71 7.98 -14.30 10.42
N GLN A 72 9.23 -14.74 10.69
CA GLN A 72 9.80 -14.72 12.04
C GLN A 72 10.40 -13.36 12.43
N HIS A 73 10.72 -12.49 11.47
CA HIS A 73 11.21 -11.14 11.73
C HIS A 73 10.06 -10.16 11.93
N THR A 74 10.03 -9.49 13.09
CA THR A 74 8.96 -8.59 13.52
C THR A 74 9.19 -7.11 13.17
N GLU A 75 10.36 -6.74 12.65
CA GLU A 75 10.75 -5.36 12.31
C GLU A 75 9.75 -4.65 11.38
N HIS A 76 9.15 -5.41 10.46
CA HIS A 76 8.18 -4.92 9.48
C HIS A 76 6.75 -5.36 9.79
N VAL A 77 6.45 -5.70 11.05
CA VAL A 77 5.07 -5.85 11.54
C VAL A 77 4.51 -4.47 11.86
N TYR A 78 3.42 -4.12 11.18
CA TYR A 78 2.68 -2.88 11.37
C TYR A 78 1.29 -3.19 11.90
N ARG A 79 0.79 -2.29 12.74
CA ARG A 79 -0.60 -2.27 13.19
C ARG A 79 -1.21 -0.94 12.81
N VAL A 80 -2.18 -0.94 11.89
CA VAL A 80 -2.73 0.28 11.30
C VAL A 80 -4.20 0.40 11.65
N TYR A 81 -4.60 1.51 12.28
CA TYR A 81 -6.00 1.90 12.35
C TYR A 81 -6.44 2.42 10.99
N VAL A 82 -7.59 1.94 10.48
CA VAL A 82 -8.17 2.33 9.19
C VAL A 82 -9.68 2.46 9.35
N THR A 83 -10.26 3.58 8.88
CA THR A 83 -11.72 3.72 8.79
C THR A 83 -12.16 4.55 7.59
N THR A 84 -13.45 4.50 7.25
CA THR A 84 -14.06 5.24 6.15
C THR A 84 -15.45 5.73 6.54
N PHE A 85 -15.65 7.04 6.50
CA PHE A 85 -16.90 7.72 6.84
C PHE A 85 -17.66 8.07 5.55
N LEU A 86 -18.63 7.22 5.19
CA LEU A 86 -19.51 7.46 4.04
C LEU A 86 -20.48 8.62 4.32
N GLY A 87 -20.60 9.56 3.39
CA GLY A 87 -21.41 10.77 3.56
C GLY A 87 -20.72 11.90 4.32
N PHE A 88 -19.42 11.78 4.61
CA PHE A 88 -18.59 12.82 5.25
C PHE A 88 -17.56 13.45 4.30
N GLY A 89 -17.57 13.09 3.01
CA GLY A 89 -16.86 13.83 1.97
C GLY A 89 -17.51 15.19 1.69
N GLY A 90 -16.74 16.15 1.16
CA GLY A 90 -17.13 17.57 1.14
C GLY A 90 -18.41 17.92 0.36
N ASN A 91 -18.72 17.17 -0.71
CA ASN A 91 -19.96 17.41 -1.49
C ASN A 91 -21.17 16.76 -0.79
N PHE A 92 -21.03 15.54 -0.27
CA PHE A 92 -22.11 14.86 0.46
C PHE A 92 -22.43 15.54 1.79
N ALA A 93 -21.42 16.10 2.47
CA ALA A 93 -21.63 16.95 3.64
C ALA A 93 -22.45 18.21 3.28
N ARG A 94 -22.17 18.85 2.13
CA ARG A 94 -22.96 19.99 1.65
C ARG A 94 -24.41 19.60 1.34
N GLN A 95 -24.62 18.45 0.70
CA GLN A 95 -25.97 17.93 0.45
C GLN A 95 -26.74 17.70 1.77
N ARG A 96 -26.12 17.01 2.75
CA ARG A 96 -26.71 16.76 4.09
C ARG A 96 -27.03 18.06 4.84
N TYR A 97 -26.19 19.09 4.70
CA TYR A 97 -26.42 20.42 5.27
C TYR A 97 -27.62 21.11 4.61
N GLU A 98 -27.69 21.11 3.28
CA GLU A 98 -28.83 21.68 2.54
C GLU A 98 -30.15 20.99 2.91
N ASP A 99 -30.13 19.66 3.05
CA ASP A 99 -31.30 18.86 3.45
C ASP A 99 -31.72 19.19 4.90
N LEU A 100 -30.77 19.36 5.83
CA LEU A 100 -31.03 19.79 7.21
C LEU A 100 -31.66 21.20 7.25
N VAL A 101 -31.03 22.16 6.57
CA VAL A 101 -31.46 23.57 6.53
C VAL A 101 -32.85 23.72 5.90
N MET A 102 -33.13 22.99 4.81
CA MET A 102 -34.44 22.99 4.17
C MET A 102 -35.51 22.44 5.12
N ASN A 103 -35.27 21.29 5.74
CA ASN A 103 -36.22 20.69 6.68
C ASN A 103 -36.49 21.60 7.90
N GLU A 104 -35.45 22.15 8.51
CA GLU A 104 -35.61 23.09 9.63
C GLU A 104 -36.39 24.35 9.23
N THR A 105 -36.03 24.97 8.09
CA THR A 105 -36.65 26.24 7.66
C THR A 105 -38.11 26.04 7.28
N LEU A 106 -38.44 24.99 6.53
CA LEU A 106 -39.83 24.70 6.14
C LEU A 106 -40.69 24.25 7.33
N ASN A 107 -40.13 23.57 8.32
CA ASN A 107 -40.85 23.25 9.55
C ASN A 107 -41.06 24.49 10.44
N LYS A 108 -40.07 25.40 10.55
CA LYS A 108 -40.24 26.70 11.23
C LYS A 108 -41.30 27.57 10.53
N ASN A 109 -41.32 27.59 9.20
CA ASN A 109 -42.37 28.26 8.42
C ASN A 109 -43.77 27.69 8.73
N ARG A 110 -43.93 26.36 8.74
CA ARG A 110 -45.21 25.69 9.08
C ARG A 110 -45.68 25.95 10.51
N LEU A 111 -44.77 25.93 11.49
CA LEU A 111 -45.10 26.04 12.92
C LEU A 111 -45.28 27.48 13.40
N LEU A 112 -44.58 28.44 12.80
CA LEU A 112 -44.53 29.84 13.26
C LEU A 112 -45.15 30.84 12.26
N GLY A 113 -45.74 30.36 11.15
CA GLY A 113 -46.29 31.21 10.09
C GLY A 113 -45.24 32.00 9.29
N GLN A 114 -43.96 31.67 9.45
CA GLN A 114 -42.86 32.31 8.74
C GLN A 114 -42.84 31.94 7.25
N LYS A 115 -42.12 32.74 6.44
CA LYS A 115 -42.02 32.57 4.98
C LYS A 115 -40.58 32.54 4.47
N THR A 116 -39.64 32.17 5.33
CA THR A 116 -38.19 32.24 5.06
C THR A 116 -37.80 31.21 4.00
N GLY A 117 -37.02 31.62 3.01
CA GLY A 117 -36.61 30.78 1.88
C GLY A 117 -37.68 30.57 0.79
N LEU A 118 -38.88 31.13 0.94
CA LEU A 118 -39.99 30.92 -0.01
C LEU A 118 -39.97 31.88 -1.23
N SER A 119 -39.10 32.89 -1.24
CA SER A 119 -38.88 33.75 -2.42
C SER A 119 -37.45 34.33 -2.44
N PRO A 120 -36.98 34.86 -3.58
CA PRO A 120 -35.70 35.57 -3.68
C PRO A 120 -35.60 36.83 -2.79
N ASP A 121 -36.73 37.44 -2.44
CA ASP A 121 -36.79 38.64 -1.59
C ASP A 121 -36.64 38.31 -0.10
N ASN A 122 -37.16 37.15 0.32
CA ASN A 122 -37.08 36.65 1.69
C ASN A 122 -36.37 35.28 1.77
N PRO A 123 -35.09 35.17 1.34
CA PRO A 123 -34.35 33.91 1.29
C PRO A 123 -33.89 33.47 2.69
N PHE A 124 -33.49 32.20 2.81
CA PHE A 124 -32.69 31.75 3.95
C PHE A 124 -31.26 32.33 3.86
N LEU A 125 -30.73 32.86 4.96
CA LEU A 125 -29.40 33.47 4.99
C LEU A 125 -28.34 32.43 5.37
N ASP A 126 -27.72 31.80 4.38
CA ASP A 126 -26.76 30.70 4.54
C ASP A 126 -25.39 31.22 5.00
N PRO A 127 -24.95 30.98 6.25
CA PRO A 127 -23.64 31.42 6.73
C PRO A 127 -22.47 30.75 6.00
N CYS A 128 -22.68 29.57 5.41
CA CYS A 128 -21.65 28.78 4.73
C CYS A 128 -21.46 29.12 3.24
N LEU A 129 -22.19 30.11 2.70
CA LEU A 129 -22.02 30.63 1.34
C LEU A 129 -21.46 32.07 1.37
N PRO A 130 -20.60 32.46 0.40
CA PRO A 130 -20.01 33.80 0.32
C PRO A 130 -21.05 34.94 0.31
N VAL A 131 -20.67 36.11 0.82
CA VAL A 131 -21.59 37.24 1.05
C VAL A 131 -22.32 37.64 -0.24
N GLY A 132 -23.65 37.62 -0.20
CA GLY A 132 -24.51 38.03 -1.31
C GLY A 132 -24.66 37.04 -2.45
N LEU A 133 -24.02 35.85 -2.41
CA LEU A 133 -24.26 34.77 -3.37
C LEU A 133 -25.73 34.33 -3.28
N THR A 134 -26.50 34.44 -4.36
CA THR A 134 -27.89 33.94 -4.44
C THR A 134 -27.93 32.57 -5.11
N ASP A 135 -28.63 31.62 -4.50
CA ASP A 135 -28.70 30.23 -4.96
C ASP A 135 -30.07 29.62 -4.63
N VAL A 136 -30.37 28.45 -5.21
CA VAL A 136 -31.65 27.75 -4.99
C VAL A 136 -31.37 26.27 -4.69
N VAL A 137 -31.83 25.81 -3.54
CA VAL A 137 -31.78 24.39 -3.17
C VAL A 137 -33.12 23.77 -3.51
N GLU A 138 -33.12 22.72 -4.35
CA GLU A 138 -34.30 21.96 -4.72
C GLU A 138 -34.18 20.51 -4.26
N ARG A 139 -35.23 19.96 -3.62
CA ARG A 139 -35.35 18.56 -3.18
C ARG A 139 -36.81 18.14 -3.19
N SER A 140 -37.16 17.02 -3.82
CA SER A 140 -38.50 16.40 -3.71
C SER A 140 -39.68 17.39 -3.91
N SER A 141 -39.58 18.23 -4.95
CA SER A 141 -40.53 19.32 -5.27
C SER A 141 -40.68 20.42 -4.21
N GLN A 142 -39.75 20.51 -3.26
CA GLN A 142 -39.58 21.64 -2.35
C GLN A 142 -38.42 22.51 -2.83
N VAL A 143 -38.59 23.83 -2.74
CA VAL A 143 -37.65 24.84 -3.21
C VAL A 143 -37.30 25.75 -2.02
N LEU A 144 -36.01 26.02 -1.83
CA LEU A 144 -35.50 26.94 -0.82
C LEU A 144 -34.55 27.94 -1.50
N HIS A 145 -34.99 29.19 -1.61
CA HIS A 145 -34.11 30.31 -2.01
C HIS A 145 -33.13 30.62 -0.88
N VAL A 146 -31.83 30.66 -1.18
CA VAL A 146 -30.78 31.00 -0.21
C VAL A 146 -29.96 32.21 -0.67
N ARG A 147 -29.44 32.96 0.29
CA ARG A 147 -28.49 34.06 0.08
C ARG A 147 -27.34 33.93 1.07
N GLY A 148 -26.11 33.91 0.56
CA GLY A 148 -24.91 33.74 1.37
C GLY A 148 -24.66 34.92 2.32
N ARG A 149 -24.33 34.60 3.57
CA ARG A 149 -24.03 35.53 4.66
C ARG A 149 -22.54 35.59 5.01
N GLY A 150 -21.72 34.63 4.59
CA GLY A 150 -20.27 34.66 4.76
C GLY A 150 -19.78 34.59 6.21
N ASP A 151 -20.54 33.94 7.09
CA ASP A 151 -20.31 33.93 8.55
C ASP A 151 -19.70 32.61 8.99
N TRP A 152 -18.37 32.55 8.99
CA TRP A 152 -17.57 31.37 9.33
C TRP A 152 -17.97 30.72 10.67
N VAL A 153 -18.21 31.53 11.69
CA VAL A 153 -18.50 31.05 13.06
C VAL A 153 -19.91 30.45 13.13
N ALA A 154 -20.90 31.14 12.54
CA ALA A 154 -22.25 30.58 12.41
C ALA A 154 -22.27 29.33 11.53
N CYS A 155 -21.45 29.27 10.47
CA CYS A 155 -21.31 28.09 9.63
C CYS A 155 -20.77 26.90 10.45
N GLY A 156 -19.61 27.03 11.12
CA GLY A 156 -19.04 25.97 11.94
C GLY A 156 -19.99 25.44 13.02
N ALA A 157 -20.78 26.32 13.65
CA ALA A 157 -21.83 25.95 14.59
C ALA A 157 -22.94 25.09 13.94
N MET A 158 -23.42 25.47 12.75
CA MET A 158 -24.42 24.70 12.01
C MET A 158 -23.90 23.37 11.43
N LEU A 159 -22.58 23.22 11.26
CA LEU A 159 -21.97 21.95 10.85
C LEU A 159 -21.75 20.97 12.01
N SER A 160 -21.69 21.45 13.26
CA SER A 160 -21.41 20.60 14.44
C SER A 160 -22.37 19.40 14.59
N PRO A 161 -23.70 19.50 14.35
CA PRO A 161 -24.60 18.35 14.38
C PRO A 161 -24.29 17.28 13.32
N LEU A 162 -23.79 17.69 12.14
CA LEU A 162 -23.52 16.79 11.01
C LEU A 162 -22.30 15.88 11.24
N LEU A 163 -21.43 16.24 12.19
CA LEU A 163 -20.34 15.38 12.66
C LEU A 163 -20.85 14.11 13.38
N ALA A 164 -22.06 14.17 13.96
CA ALA A 164 -22.62 13.11 14.80
C ALA A 164 -21.63 12.64 15.90
N ARG A 165 -21.04 13.61 16.63
CA ARG A 165 -20.03 13.38 17.67
C ARG A 165 -20.55 12.44 18.78
N SER A 166 -19.66 11.61 19.30
CA SER A 166 -19.86 10.91 20.58
C SER A 166 -19.62 11.85 21.77
N ASN A 167 -20.15 11.48 22.94
CA ASN A 167 -19.75 12.06 24.22
C ASN A 167 -18.45 11.43 24.79
N THR A 168 -17.82 10.51 24.05
CA THR A 168 -16.61 9.78 24.46
C THR A 168 -15.39 10.19 23.63
N SER A 169 -14.28 10.52 24.29
CA SER A 169 -13.01 10.91 23.65
C SER A 169 -12.28 9.79 22.88
N GLN A 170 -12.83 8.58 22.90
CA GLN A 170 -12.33 7.39 22.19
C GLN A 170 -13.19 7.03 20.95
N ALA A 171 -14.08 7.94 20.54
CA ALA A 171 -14.88 7.83 19.33
C ALA A 171 -14.89 9.18 18.61
N SER A 172 -15.05 9.13 17.29
CA SER A 172 -14.95 10.28 16.38
C SER A 172 -16.30 10.58 15.73
N LEU A 173 -16.33 10.70 14.41
CA LEU A 173 -17.52 10.96 13.62
C LEU A 173 -18.48 9.78 13.70
N ASN A 174 -19.79 10.07 13.78
CA ASN A 174 -20.86 9.07 13.88
C ASN A 174 -20.66 8.03 15.02
N GLY A 175 -19.97 8.41 16.10
CA GLY A 175 -19.67 7.55 17.24
C GLY A 175 -18.75 6.36 16.97
N ILE A 176 -18.05 6.32 15.83
CA ILE A 176 -17.13 5.22 15.48
C ILE A 176 -15.85 5.32 16.33
N TYR A 177 -15.40 4.20 16.90
CA TYR A 177 -14.16 4.11 17.67
C TYR A 177 -12.97 4.71 16.90
N GLN A 178 -12.21 5.57 17.57
CA GLN A 178 -10.93 6.09 17.08
C GLN A 178 -9.82 5.63 18.03
N SER A 179 -8.76 5.05 17.48
CA SER A 179 -7.58 4.72 18.28
C SER A 179 -6.92 5.99 18.83
N PRO A 180 -6.24 5.94 20.00
CA PRO A 180 -5.46 7.07 20.46
C PRO A 180 -4.39 7.48 19.44
N ILE A 181 -4.30 8.78 19.17
CA ILE A 181 -3.25 9.39 18.35
C ILE A 181 -2.30 10.12 19.32
N ASP A 182 -1.03 9.72 19.36
CA ASP A 182 0.00 10.48 20.06
C ASP A 182 0.39 11.67 19.18
N PHE A 183 -0.28 12.81 19.34
CA PHE A 183 -0.01 14.00 18.52
C PHE A 183 1.41 14.57 18.71
N ASN A 184 2.07 14.35 19.85
CA ASN A 184 3.45 14.79 20.05
C ASN A 184 4.41 13.97 19.17
N ASN A 185 4.10 12.68 19.00
CA ASN A 185 4.76 11.79 18.05
C ASN A 185 3.93 11.55 16.77
N SER A 186 3.09 12.52 16.37
CA SER A 186 2.29 12.59 15.13
C SER A 186 3.04 13.06 13.87
N GLU A 187 2.70 12.54 12.69
CA GLU A 187 2.75 13.25 11.41
C GLU A 187 1.65 12.70 10.49
N PHE A 188 1.00 13.59 9.71
CA PHE A 188 -0.07 13.22 8.78
C PHE A 188 0.04 13.96 7.44
N TYR A 189 -0.36 13.31 6.35
CA TYR A 189 -0.69 13.98 5.08
C TYR A 189 -2.21 14.16 4.91
N GLY A 190 -2.62 15.32 4.39
CA GLY A 190 -4.01 15.64 4.05
C GLY A 190 -4.22 15.75 2.55
N PHE A 191 -4.95 14.79 1.98
CA PHE A 191 -5.23 14.68 0.54
C PHE A 191 -6.64 15.19 0.17
N SER A 192 -6.87 15.33 -1.14
CA SER A 192 -8.14 15.76 -1.73
C SER A 192 -8.62 17.10 -1.14
N GLU A 193 -9.82 17.19 -0.55
CA GLU A 193 -10.34 18.47 -0.02
C GLU A 193 -9.47 19.10 1.07
N PHE A 194 -8.63 18.33 1.79
CA PHE A 194 -7.64 18.91 2.70
C PHE A 194 -6.64 19.80 1.96
N PHE A 195 -6.17 19.38 0.78
CA PHE A 195 -5.31 20.19 -0.07
C PHE A 195 -6.11 21.28 -0.80
N TYR A 196 -7.20 20.91 -1.47
CA TYR A 196 -7.97 21.86 -2.29
C TYR A 196 -8.51 23.04 -1.47
N CYS A 197 -8.97 22.82 -0.23
CA CYS A 197 -9.41 23.92 0.63
C CYS A 197 -8.26 24.82 1.08
N THR A 198 -7.03 24.32 1.23
CA THR A 198 -5.85 25.15 1.53
C THR A 198 -5.27 25.87 0.29
N GLU A 199 -5.31 25.25 -0.89
CA GLU A 199 -4.50 25.69 -2.03
C GLU A 199 -5.29 26.38 -3.15
N ASP A 200 -6.49 25.91 -3.51
CA ASP A 200 -7.16 26.33 -4.75
C ASP A 200 -7.42 27.85 -4.80
N VAL A 201 -7.91 28.40 -3.69
CA VAL A 201 -8.30 29.82 -3.60
C VAL A 201 -7.70 30.56 -2.41
N LEU A 202 -7.18 29.86 -1.40
CA LEU A 202 -6.46 30.47 -0.27
C LEU A 202 -4.94 30.55 -0.50
N ARG A 203 -4.38 29.76 -1.43
CA ARG A 203 -2.95 29.74 -1.80
C ARG A 203 -2.00 29.48 -0.60
N ILE A 204 -2.44 28.65 0.35
CA ILE A 204 -1.71 28.26 1.57
C ILE A 204 -1.61 26.73 1.72
N GLY A 205 -1.47 25.99 0.61
CA GLY A 205 -1.20 24.56 0.64
C GLY A 205 0.16 24.20 1.25
N GLY A 206 0.33 22.94 1.62
CA GLY A 206 1.54 22.45 2.28
C GLY A 206 1.37 22.37 3.79
N ARG A 207 2.29 22.93 4.57
CA ARG A 207 2.27 22.76 6.04
C ARG A 207 1.08 23.47 6.65
N TYR A 208 0.13 22.70 7.19
CA TYR A 208 -1.08 23.22 7.81
C TYR A 208 -0.76 23.99 9.09
N HIS A 209 -1.49 25.09 9.31
CA HIS A 209 -1.48 25.83 10.56
C HIS A 209 -2.88 26.37 10.84
N GLY A 210 -3.57 25.82 11.85
CA GLY A 210 -4.98 26.10 12.14
C GLY A 210 -5.32 27.59 12.26
N PRO A 211 -4.54 28.42 12.99
CA PRO A 211 -4.78 29.87 13.06
C PRO A 211 -4.78 30.58 11.71
N THR A 212 -3.77 30.33 10.85
CA THR A 212 -3.70 30.95 9.52
C THR A 212 -4.82 30.43 8.61
N PHE A 213 -5.11 29.12 8.65
CA PHE A 213 -6.17 28.54 7.84
C PHE A 213 -7.56 29.08 8.23
N ALA A 214 -7.91 29.05 9.53
CA ALA A 214 -9.19 29.54 10.02
C ALA A 214 -9.38 31.04 9.70
N LYS A 215 -8.32 31.85 9.83
CA LYS A 215 -8.36 33.28 9.46
C LYS A 215 -8.53 33.49 7.96
N ALA A 216 -7.76 32.80 7.12
CA ALA A 216 -7.86 32.91 5.66
C ALA A 216 -9.22 32.43 5.13
N ALA A 217 -9.76 31.35 5.69
CA ALA A 217 -11.08 30.84 5.33
C ALA A 217 -12.22 31.76 5.81
N GLN A 218 -12.12 32.34 7.02
CA GLN A 218 -13.04 33.37 7.50
C GLN A 218 -13.04 34.61 6.59
N ASP A 219 -11.86 35.11 6.23
CA ASP A 219 -11.73 36.28 5.36
C ASP A 219 -12.22 36.01 3.93
N TYR A 220 -12.06 34.78 3.43
CA TYR A 220 -12.67 34.33 2.16
C TYR A 220 -14.20 34.30 2.25
N CYS A 221 -14.77 33.69 3.29
CA CYS A 221 -16.23 33.65 3.50
C CYS A 221 -16.85 35.05 3.53
N GLY A 222 -16.19 36.01 4.19
CA GLY A 222 -16.62 37.39 4.30
C GLY A 222 -16.53 38.22 3.00
N MET A 223 -15.98 37.68 1.91
CA MET A 223 -15.93 38.40 0.63
C MET A 223 -17.28 38.37 -0.09
N ALA A 224 -17.64 39.49 -0.72
CA ALA A 224 -18.79 39.56 -1.62
C ALA A 224 -18.59 38.66 -2.85
N TRP A 225 -19.64 37.97 -3.28
CA TRP A 225 -19.61 37.06 -4.44
C TRP A 225 -19.16 37.76 -5.74
N SER A 226 -19.52 39.04 -5.90
CA SER A 226 -19.06 39.89 -7.01
C SER A 226 -17.53 40.08 -7.01
N VAL A 227 -16.90 40.21 -5.82
CA VAL A 227 -15.45 40.33 -5.68
C VAL A 227 -14.76 38.99 -5.96
N LEU A 228 -15.31 37.87 -5.45
CA LEU A 228 -14.76 36.54 -5.72
C LEU A 228 -14.81 36.19 -7.22
N THR A 229 -15.95 36.42 -7.86
CA THR A 229 -16.10 36.18 -9.32
C THR A 229 -15.28 37.15 -10.18
N GLN A 230 -14.99 38.36 -9.71
CA GLN A 230 -14.03 39.26 -10.36
C GLN A 230 -12.59 38.75 -10.21
N ARG A 231 -12.18 38.31 -9.01
CA ARG A 231 -10.84 37.71 -8.77
C ARG A 231 -10.62 36.45 -9.61
N PHE A 232 -11.67 35.64 -9.80
CA PHE A 232 -11.66 34.48 -10.70
C PHE A 232 -11.34 34.86 -12.14
N LYS A 233 -12.12 35.80 -12.72
CA LYS A 233 -11.95 36.28 -14.10
C LYS A 233 -10.59 36.93 -14.34
N ASN A 234 -9.98 37.47 -13.29
CA ASN A 234 -8.64 38.07 -13.31
C ASN A 234 -7.51 37.04 -13.08
N GLY A 235 -7.81 35.76 -12.84
CA GLY A 235 -6.80 34.70 -12.66
C GLY A 235 -6.05 34.72 -11.32
N LEU A 236 -6.64 35.24 -10.24
CA LEU A 236 -5.99 35.31 -8.91
C LEU A 236 -5.99 33.97 -8.13
N PHE A 237 -6.59 32.92 -8.67
CA PHE A 237 -6.75 31.61 -8.02
C PHE A 237 -6.02 30.51 -8.82
N SER A 238 -5.91 29.31 -8.22
CA SER A 238 -5.34 28.12 -8.87
C SER A 238 -6.00 27.84 -10.22
N SER A 239 -5.24 27.38 -11.21
CA SER A 239 -5.76 26.90 -12.50
C SER A 239 -6.69 25.68 -12.37
N HIS A 240 -6.70 25.04 -11.20
CA HIS A 240 -7.59 23.92 -10.86
C HIS A 240 -8.90 24.39 -10.19
N ALA A 241 -9.00 25.65 -9.76
CA ALA A 241 -10.22 26.19 -9.18
C ALA A 241 -11.27 26.44 -10.26
N ASP A 242 -12.51 26.02 -10.01
CA ASP A 242 -13.68 26.29 -10.84
C ASP A 242 -14.75 27.08 -10.07
N GLU A 243 -15.86 27.45 -10.73
CA GLU A 243 -16.94 28.19 -10.08
C GLU A 243 -17.58 27.38 -8.92
N HIS A 244 -17.57 26.06 -8.98
CA HIS A 244 -18.04 25.17 -7.91
C HIS A 244 -17.12 25.22 -6.68
N ARG A 245 -15.79 25.18 -6.85
CA ARG A 245 -14.80 25.46 -5.79
C ARG A 245 -15.07 26.83 -5.19
N LEU A 246 -15.21 27.87 -6.02
CA LEU A 246 -15.42 29.23 -5.51
C LEU A 246 -16.71 29.38 -4.69
N LYS A 247 -17.82 28.80 -5.18
CA LYS A 247 -19.13 28.80 -4.52
C LYS A 247 -19.08 28.08 -3.16
N TYR A 248 -18.51 26.88 -3.12
CA TYR A 248 -18.57 26.00 -1.95
C TYR A 248 -17.32 26.01 -1.06
N GLN A 249 -16.27 26.77 -1.38
CA GLN A 249 -15.05 26.87 -0.58
C GLN A 249 -15.34 27.19 0.89
N CYS A 250 -16.23 28.16 1.17
CA CYS A 250 -16.56 28.59 2.52
C CYS A 250 -17.10 27.41 3.35
N PHE A 251 -18.13 26.73 2.83
CA PHE A 251 -18.66 25.49 3.39
C PHE A 251 -17.59 24.41 3.56
N LYS A 252 -16.83 24.10 2.50
CA LYS A 252 -15.88 22.97 2.49
C LYS A 252 -14.71 23.20 3.44
N SER A 253 -14.22 24.42 3.54
CA SER A 253 -13.18 24.82 4.50
C SER A 253 -13.68 24.68 5.94
N ALA A 254 -14.92 25.12 6.22
CA ALA A 254 -15.52 24.96 7.53
C ALA A 254 -15.75 23.48 7.88
N TRP A 255 -16.20 22.68 6.91
CA TRP A 255 -16.36 21.23 7.08
C TRP A 255 -15.04 20.52 7.34
N MET A 256 -13.99 20.84 6.57
CA MET A 256 -12.63 20.32 6.77
C MET A 256 -12.09 20.66 8.16
N TYR A 257 -12.26 21.91 8.60
CA TYR A 257 -11.85 22.38 9.93
C TYR A 257 -12.58 21.64 11.06
N GLN A 258 -13.92 21.54 10.97
CA GLN A 258 -14.73 20.84 11.96
C GLN A 258 -14.44 19.33 11.97
N VAL A 259 -14.23 18.70 10.82
CA VAL A 259 -13.80 17.29 10.76
C VAL A 259 -12.44 17.09 11.44
N LEU A 260 -11.46 17.95 11.18
CA LEU A 260 -10.10 17.80 11.70
C LEU A 260 -10.04 17.98 13.22
N HIS A 261 -10.59 19.10 13.72
CA HIS A 261 -10.44 19.48 15.13
C HIS A 261 -11.57 18.95 16.03
N GLU A 262 -12.83 18.98 15.57
CA GLU A 262 -14.01 18.54 16.36
C GLU A 262 -14.43 17.08 16.06
N GLY A 263 -13.95 16.49 14.97
CA GLY A 263 -14.20 15.09 14.59
C GLY A 263 -13.07 14.15 14.97
N PHE A 264 -11.84 14.45 14.52
CA PHE A 264 -10.65 13.64 14.74
C PHE A 264 -9.78 14.08 15.93
N HIS A 265 -10.16 15.15 16.62
CA HIS A 265 -9.51 15.67 17.83
C HIS A 265 -8.07 16.16 17.62
N PHE A 266 -7.70 16.57 16.40
CA PHE A 266 -6.39 17.17 16.15
C PHE A 266 -6.24 18.51 16.89
N PRO A 267 -5.13 18.77 17.60
CA PRO A 267 -4.85 20.07 18.21
C PRO A 267 -4.94 21.22 17.19
N TYR A 268 -5.42 22.38 17.64
CA TYR A 268 -5.61 23.57 16.78
C TYR A 268 -4.29 24.08 16.17
N ASP A 269 -3.21 23.94 16.92
CA ASP A 269 -1.83 24.32 16.59
C ASP A 269 -0.97 23.13 16.11
N TYR A 270 -1.59 21.97 15.81
CA TYR A 270 -0.89 20.74 15.45
C TYR A 270 0.13 20.94 14.31
N PRO A 271 1.45 20.78 14.57
CA PRO A 271 2.48 21.29 13.68
C PRO A 271 2.86 20.35 12.53
N ASN A 272 2.38 19.10 12.53
CA ASN A 272 2.88 18.02 11.69
C ASN A 272 1.79 17.47 10.73
N LEU A 273 0.95 18.35 10.19
CA LEU A 273 0.01 18.03 9.10
C LEU A 273 0.46 18.74 7.83
N GLN A 274 0.67 17.97 6.75
CA GLN A 274 1.04 18.46 5.43
C GLN A 274 -0.13 18.23 4.45
N THR A 275 -0.75 19.27 3.92
CA THR A 275 -1.73 19.13 2.83
C THR A 275 -1.01 18.99 1.49
N ALA A 276 -1.41 18.04 0.66
CA ALA A 276 -0.77 17.78 -0.63
C ALA A 276 -1.71 17.10 -1.63
N GLN A 277 -1.49 17.36 -2.93
CA GLN A 277 -2.05 16.56 -4.02
C GLN A 277 -1.09 15.45 -4.49
N LEU A 278 0.22 15.71 -4.42
CA LEU A 278 1.29 14.82 -4.89
C LEU A 278 2.35 14.67 -3.80
N VAL A 279 3.06 13.53 -3.79
CA VAL A 279 4.23 13.28 -2.94
C VAL A 279 5.39 12.93 -3.87
N TYR A 280 6.49 13.68 -3.78
CA TYR A 280 7.62 13.61 -4.73
C TYR A 280 7.18 13.66 -6.20
N ASP A 281 6.33 14.65 -6.52
CA ASP A 281 5.71 14.89 -7.85
C ASP A 281 4.93 13.70 -8.43
N ARG A 282 4.44 12.79 -7.58
CA ARG A 282 3.66 11.61 -7.96
C ARG A 282 2.35 11.52 -7.19
N GLU A 283 1.33 10.99 -7.86
CA GLU A 283 0.06 10.62 -7.24
C GLU A 283 0.26 9.48 -6.22
N VAL A 284 -0.43 9.56 -5.09
CA VAL A 284 -0.37 8.55 -4.03
C VAL A 284 -1.27 7.35 -4.39
N GLN A 285 -0.71 6.41 -5.15
CA GLN A 285 -1.47 5.28 -5.68
C GLN A 285 -1.57 4.10 -4.70
N TRP A 286 -2.80 3.78 -4.27
CA TRP A 286 -3.10 2.61 -3.42
C TRP A 286 -2.68 1.27 -4.07
N THR A 287 -2.62 1.21 -5.40
CA THR A 287 -2.14 0.06 -6.18
C THR A 287 -0.69 -0.30 -5.88
N LEU A 288 0.15 0.70 -5.56
CA LEU A 288 1.54 0.49 -5.16
C LEU A 288 1.65 -0.27 -3.84
N GLY A 289 0.88 0.14 -2.82
CA GLY A 289 0.77 -0.59 -1.56
C GLY A 289 0.21 -2.02 -1.75
N ALA A 290 -0.77 -2.18 -2.64
CA ALA A 290 -1.35 -3.48 -2.95
C ALA A 290 -0.35 -4.44 -3.64
N ILE A 291 0.46 -3.97 -4.60
CA ILE A 291 1.47 -4.83 -5.22
C ILE A 291 2.60 -5.17 -4.23
N LEU A 292 3.12 -4.20 -3.47
CA LEU A 292 4.17 -4.42 -2.46
C LEU A 292 3.75 -5.48 -1.43
N TYR A 293 2.54 -5.38 -0.87
CA TYR A 293 2.05 -6.35 0.11
C TYR A 293 1.89 -7.77 -0.48
N LYS A 294 1.58 -7.88 -1.78
CA LYS A 294 1.47 -9.16 -2.49
C LYS A 294 2.82 -9.74 -2.93
N THR A 295 3.81 -8.91 -3.22
CA THR A 295 5.15 -9.33 -3.69
C THR A 295 6.18 -9.48 -2.58
N ARG A 296 5.89 -9.13 -1.33
CA ARG A 296 6.83 -9.18 -0.19
C ARG A 296 7.61 -10.48 0.00
N PHE A 297 7.09 -11.62 -0.48
CA PHE A 297 7.76 -12.93 -0.40
C PHE A 297 8.71 -13.22 -1.58
N LEU A 298 8.84 -12.34 -2.58
CA LEU A 298 9.77 -12.53 -3.69
C LEU A 298 11.25 -12.60 -3.23
N PRO A 299 11.77 -11.72 -2.34
CA PRO A 299 13.15 -11.80 -1.87
C PRO A 299 13.50 -13.13 -1.16
N LEU A 300 12.52 -13.81 -0.56
CA LEU A 300 12.76 -15.15 0.01
C LEU A 300 13.08 -16.19 -1.06
N ARG A 301 12.70 -16.01 -2.33
CA ARG A 301 13.12 -16.95 -3.38
C ARG A 301 14.63 -16.89 -3.59
N ASP A 302 15.17 -15.68 -3.70
CA ASP A 302 16.58 -15.45 -4.00
C ASP A 302 17.45 -15.84 -2.79
N LEU A 303 17.10 -15.35 -1.59
CA LEU A 303 17.78 -15.73 -0.32
C LEU A 303 17.72 -17.24 -0.05
N ARG A 304 16.58 -17.89 -0.32
CA ARG A 304 16.45 -19.35 -0.16
C ARG A 304 17.12 -20.13 -1.29
N GLN A 305 17.38 -19.55 -2.45
CA GLN A 305 18.12 -20.23 -3.51
C GLN A 305 19.61 -20.41 -3.13
N GLU A 306 20.14 -19.52 -2.29
CA GLU A 306 21.46 -19.68 -1.67
C GLU A 306 21.41 -20.62 -0.46
N GLY A 307 20.50 -20.37 0.50
CA GLY A 307 20.37 -21.17 1.72
C GLY A 307 19.85 -22.60 1.51
N ALA A 308 19.13 -22.86 0.41
CA ALA A 308 18.59 -24.17 0.04
C ALA A 308 19.25 -24.72 -1.24
N ARG A 309 20.56 -24.57 -1.37
CA ARG A 309 21.39 -25.59 -2.05
C ARG A 309 21.05 -26.95 -1.42
N GLN A 310 20.18 -27.71 -2.08
CA GLN A 310 19.62 -28.95 -1.55
C GLN A 310 20.74 -29.87 -1.05
N ALA A 311 20.73 -30.16 0.26
CA ALA A 311 21.59 -31.13 0.89
C ALA A 311 21.25 -32.53 0.37
N HIS A 312 21.77 -32.86 -0.81
CA HIS A 312 21.69 -34.17 -1.42
C HIS A 312 22.39 -35.16 -0.50
N GLY A 313 21.58 -35.89 0.28
CA GLY A 313 22.07 -36.87 1.25
C GLY A 313 23.07 -37.84 0.61
N SER A 314 24.15 -38.14 1.32
CA SER A 314 25.29 -38.91 0.80
C SER A 314 24.95 -40.31 0.27
N TRP A 315 23.74 -40.81 0.57
CA TRP A 315 23.12 -42.02 0.04
C TRP A 315 23.38 -42.24 -1.46
N PHE A 316 23.15 -41.24 -2.31
CA PHE A 316 23.36 -41.37 -3.76
C PHE A 316 24.85 -41.58 -4.12
N ARG A 317 25.78 -41.03 -3.34
CA ARG A 317 27.23 -41.25 -3.55
C ARG A 317 27.69 -42.63 -3.08
N LEU A 318 27.11 -43.20 -2.01
CA LEU A 318 27.40 -44.60 -1.64
C LEU A 318 26.89 -45.58 -2.71
N SER A 319 25.66 -45.38 -3.21
CA SER A 319 25.04 -46.28 -4.21
C SER A 319 25.81 -46.32 -5.54
N PHE A 320 26.31 -45.16 -6.00
CA PHE A 320 27.14 -45.07 -7.21
C PHE A 320 28.48 -45.80 -7.05
N VAL A 321 29.17 -45.57 -5.93
CA VAL A 321 30.49 -46.18 -5.66
C VAL A 321 30.40 -47.70 -5.56
N TYR A 322 29.39 -48.24 -4.86
CA TYR A 322 29.21 -49.70 -4.74
C TYR A 322 28.91 -50.38 -6.08
N ASN A 323 28.08 -49.77 -6.94
CA ASN A 323 27.82 -50.29 -8.28
C ASN A 323 29.09 -50.32 -9.15
N HIS A 324 29.94 -49.31 -9.06
CA HIS A 324 31.13 -49.21 -9.90
C HIS A 324 32.16 -50.30 -9.58
N TYR A 325 32.39 -50.59 -8.29
CA TYR A 325 33.24 -51.72 -7.88
C TYR A 325 32.66 -53.08 -8.27
N LEU A 326 31.34 -53.27 -8.16
CA LEU A 326 30.67 -54.50 -8.58
C LEU A 326 30.85 -54.73 -10.10
N PHE A 327 30.68 -53.68 -10.91
CA PHE A 327 30.85 -53.73 -12.36
C PHE A 327 32.29 -54.12 -12.77
N PHE A 328 33.31 -53.50 -12.16
CA PHE A 328 34.71 -53.88 -12.41
C PHE A 328 35.04 -55.30 -11.95
N ALA A 329 34.51 -55.76 -10.81
CA ALA A 329 34.68 -57.14 -10.35
C ALA A 329 34.10 -58.16 -11.35
N CYS A 330 32.89 -57.91 -11.87
CA CYS A 330 32.28 -58.74 -12.91
C CYS A 330 33.11 -58.78 -14.20
N ILE A 331 33.63 -57.64 -14.66
CA ILE A 331 34.53 -57.58 -15.84
C ILE A 331 35.81 -58.37 -15.59
N LEU A 332 36.43 -58.24 -14.41
CA LEU A 332 37.65 -58.97 -14.06
C LEU A 332 37.41 -60.49 -14.08
N VAL A 333 36.29 -60.96 -13.52
CA VAL A 333 35.91 -62.39 -13.52
C VAL A 333 35.69 -62.91 -14.95
N VAL A 334 35.01 -62.13 -15.81
CA VAL A 334 34.80 -62.51 -17.22
C VAL A 334 36.13 -62.54 -17.99
N LEU A 335 37.01 -61.56 -17.79
CA LEU A 335 38.34 -61.54 -18.42
C LEU A 335 39.22 -62.71 -17.93
N LEU A 336 39.20 -63.04 -16.65
CA LEU A 336 39.88 -64.22 -16.11
C LEU A 336 39.31 -65.52 -16.67
N ALA A 337 37.99 -65.63 -16.83
CA ALA A 337 37.36 -66.79 -17.47
C ALA A 337 37.78 -66.92 -18.95
N ILE A 338 37.82 -65.81 -19.71
CA ILE A 338 38.32 -65.77 -21.09
C ILE A 338 39.80 -66.15 -21.15
N ILE A 339 40.66 -65.60 -20.28
CA ILE A 339 42.08 -65.93 -20.22
C ILE A 339 42.28 -67.41 -19.87
N LEU A 340 41.55 -67.95 -18.89
CA LEU A 340 41.60 -69.37 -18.54
C LEU A 340 41.08 -70.27 -19.68
N TYR A 341 40.04 -69.84 -20.40
CA TYR A 341 39.53 -70.53 -21.60
C TYR A 341 40.55 -70.52 -22.74
N LEU A 342 41.21 -69.38 -23.02
CA LEU A 342 42.28 -69.27 -24.00
C LEU A 342 43.55 -70.04 -23.60
N LEU A 343 43.89 -70.09 -22.30
CA LEU A 343 44.98 -70.94 -21.77
C LEU A 343 44.62 -72.43 -21.76
N ARG A 344 43.33 -72.78 -21.67
CA ARG A 344 42.82 -74.15 -21.85
C ARG A 344 42.86 -74.54 -23.33
N LEU A 345 42.41 -73.66 -24.23
CA LEU A 345 42.54 -73.82 -25.68
C LEU A 345 44.00 -73.96 -26.10
N ARG A 346 44.90 -73.09 -25.62
CA ARG A 346 46.35 -73.24 -25.84
C ARG A 346 46.88 -74.57 -25.31
N ARG A 347 46.46 -75.02 -24.11
CA ARG A 347 46.85 -76.36 -23.59
C ARG A 347 46.26 -77.53 -24.37
N ILE A 348 45.07 -77.39 -24.97
CA ILE A 348 44.46 -78.40 -25.84
C ILE A 348 45.17 -78.42 -27.19
N HIS A 349 45.36 -77.27 -27.84
CA HIS A 349 46.09 -77.11 -29.10
C HIS A 349 47.56 -77.54 -28.97
N HIS A 350 48.20 -77.30 -27.82
CA HIS A 350 49.59 -77.72 -27.56
C HIS A 350 49.69 -79.21 -27.13
N ARG A 351 48.57 -79.83 -26.71
CA ARG A 351 48.44 -81.29 -26.62
C ARG A 351 48.19 -81.92 -27.99
N GLN A 352 47.37 -81.30 -28.83
CA GLN A 352 47.13 -81.74 -30.21
C GLN A 352 48.42 -81.61 -31.04
N SER A 353 49.15 -80.49 -30.98
CA SER A 353 50.47 -80.34 -31.62
C SER A 353 51.57 -81.21 -31.01
N ARG A 354 51.32 -81.92 -29.90
CA ARG A 354 52.17 -82.99 -29.34
C ARG A 354 51.66 -84.40 -29.65
N ALA A 355 50.53 -84.50 -30.35
CA ALA A 355 49.91 -85.75 -30.81
C ALA A 355 49.78 -85.82 -32.35
N SER A 356 50.00 -84.72 -33.07
CA SER A 356 49.81 -84.62 -34.52
C SER A 356 50.86 -83.76 -35.25
N THR A 357 52.14 -84.10 -35.09
CA THR A 357 53.07 -84.39 -36.21
C THR A 357 54.38 -84.99 -35.68
N PRO A 358 55.08 -85.83 -36.45
CA PRO A 358 56.37 -86.40 -36.08
C PRO A 358 57.54 -85.45 -36.39
N LEU A 359 58.77 -85.88 -36.05
CA LEU A 359 59.97 -85.54 -36.83
C LEU A 359 59.66 -85.82 -38.32
N ASP A 360 60.12 -85.06 -39.30
CA ASP A 360 61.44 -84.45 -39.46
C ASP A 360 61.28 -83.32 -40.53
N LEU A 361 62.17 -82.35 -40.76
CA LEU A 361 63.63 -82.44 -40.88
C LEU A 361 64.24 -81.02 -40.99
N LEU A 362 65.51 -80.88 -40.59
CA LEU A 362 66.44 -79.94 -41.24
C LEU A 362 67.80 -80.66 -41.36
N TRP A 363 68.28 -80.81 -42.60
CA TRP A 363 69.42 -81.65 -43.00
C TRP A 363 70.79 -80.94 -42.85
N ILE A 364 71.84 -81.70 -43.20
CA ILE A 364 73.26 -81.32 -43.50
C ILE A 364 74.19 -81.61 -42.30
N GLU A 365 75.28 -82.38 -42.41
CA GLU A 365 75.97 -83.05 -43.54
C GLU A 365 76.28 -84.54 -43.13
N GLU A 366 76.76 -85.52 -43.92
CA GLU A 366 77.76 -85.52 -45.00
C GLU A 366 77.73 -86.84 -45.85
N VAL A 367 78.33 -86.81 -47.06
CA VAL A 367 78.81 -87.89 -47.98
C VAL A 367 77.80 -88.46 -49.03
N VAL A 368 77.76 -88.12 -50.36
CA VAL A 368 78.74 -88.23 -51.51
C VAL A 368 78.79 -89.65 -52.15
N PRO A 369 78.81 -89.89 -53.51
CA PRO A 369 78.40 -89.13 -54.73
C PRO A 369 77.81 -89.99 -55.93
N MET A 370 77.80 -89.43 -57.18
CA MET A 370 77.75 -90.08 -58.55
C MET A 370 76.38 -90.58 -59.09
N ILE A 371 75.99 -90.52 -60.38
CA ILE A 371 76.62 -90.21 -61.71
C ILE A 371 75.58 -89.59 -62.70
N GLY A 372 76.00 -88.82 -63.72
CA GLY A 372 75.23 -88.52 -64.97
C GLY A 372 74.42 -87.20 -64.97
N VAL A 373 74.53 -86.20 -65.89
CA VAL A 373 75.09 -86.07 -67.27
C VAL A 373 74.31 -86.90 -68.31
N GLN A 374 73.69 -86.38 -69.39
CA GLN A 374 73.54 -85.05 -70.04
C GLN A 374 72.19 -85.06 -70.84
N VAL A 375 71.57 -84.04 -71.49
CA VAL A 375 71.80 -82.61 -71.89
C VAL A 375 70.45 -81.83 -71.63
N GLY A 376 70.03 -80.65 -72.11
CA GLY A 376 70.48 -79.60 -73.07
C GLY A 376 69.90 -79.68 -74.51
N PRO A 377 69.69 -78.56 -75.25
CA PRO A 377 69.82 -77.14 -74.87
C PRO A 377 68.54 -76.54 -74.25
#